data_AF-A0A1D2M8H0-F1
#
_entry.id   AF-A0A1D2M8H0-F1
#
_cell.length_a   1.000
_cell.length_b   1.000
_cell.length_c   1.000
_cell.angle_alpha   90.00
_cell.angle_beta   90.00
_cell.angle_gamma   90.00
#
_symmetry.space_group_name_H-M   'P 1'
#
loop_
_entity.id
_entity.type
_entity.pdbx_description
1 polymer ?
#
loop_
_entity_poly.entity_id
_entity_poly.type
_entity_poly.pdbx_seq_one_letter_code
_entity_poly.pdbx_strand_id
1 'polypeptide(L)'
;MYRDGVGEGQLKAVYNTELTILTEGLMKMYANGGRSPPLLTFIVLSKRVNTRLMMMKMNLQNPPPGTIVDEVVTLPERYDFYLISCAARQGTVSRVPTTCSG
;
A
#
# COMPACT_ATOMS: atom_id res chain seq x y z
N MET A 1 -1.41 -8.33 -6.98
CA MET A 1 -2.57 -8.29 -6.08
C MET A 1 -2.43 -7.11 -5.13
N TYR A 2 -3.50 -6.33 -4.96
CA TYR A 2 -3.58 -5.26 -3.96
C TYR A 2 -4.44 -5.73 -2.80
N ARG A 3 -3.88 -5.77 -1.59
CA ARG A 3 -4.53 -6.29 -0.40
C ARG A 3 -4.83 -5.15 0.58
N ASP A 4 -6.09 -4.75 0.68
CA ASP A 4 -6.55 -3.71 1.61
C ASP A 4 -6.94 -4.31 2.98
N GLY A 5 -6.94 -3.49 4.03
CA GLY A 5 -7.51 -3.86 5.34
C GLY A 5 -6.63 -4.74 6.23
N VAL A 6 -5.31 -4.73 6.01
CA VAL A 6 -4.36 -5.52 6.83
C VAL A 6 -3.76 -4.62 7.91
N GLY A 7 -3.87 -5.04 9.16
CA GLY A 7 -3.17 -4.37 10.25
C GLY A 7 -1.69 -4.71 10.29
N GLU A 8 -0.84 -3.80 10.80
CA GLU A 8 0.62 -4.03 10.97
C GLU A 8 0.94 -5.38 11.64
N GLY A 9 0.27 -5.71 12.74
CA GLY A 9 0.49 -6.97 13.46
C GLY A 9 0.01 -8.23 12.72
N GLN A 10 -0.78 -8.06 11.65
CA GLN A 10 -1.28 -9.16 10.83
C GLN A 10 -0.49 -9.32 9.53
N LEU A 11 0.40 -8.37 9.20
CA LEU A 11 1.13 -8.34 7.93
C LEU A 11 1.85 -9.66 7.65
N LYS A 12 2.58 -10.18 8.64
CA LYS A 12 3.34 -11.43 8.53
C LYS A 12 2.42 -12.65 8.35
N ALA A 13 1.29 -12.70 9.05
CA ALA A 13 0.35 -13.80 8.96
C ALA A 13 -0.36 -13.82 7.59
N VAL A 14 -0.79 -12.65 7.12
CA VAL A 14 -1.40 -12.47 5.80
C VAL A 14 -0.40 -12.82 4.69
N TYR A 15 0.84 -12.31 4.79
CA TYR A 15 1.91 -12.64 3.86
C TYR A 15 2.12 -14.16 3.77
N ASN A 16 2.35 -14.84 4.89
CA ASN A 16 2.63 -16.28 4.89
C ASN A 16 1.44 -17.12 4.41
N THR A 17 0.21 -16.72 4.71
CA THR A 17 -0.97 -17.54 4.40
C THR A 17 -1.46 -17.27 2.98
N GLU A 18 -1.77 -16.00 2.67
CA GLU A 18 -2.39 -15.64 1.38
C GLU A 18 -1.40 -15.84 0.22
N LEU A 19 -0.11 -15.50 0.39
CA LEU A 19 0.86 -15.70 -0.69
C LEU A 19 1.12 -17.16 -0.98
N THR A 20 1.18 -18.01 0.04
CA THR A 20 1.40 -19.44 -0.15
C THR A 20 0.24 -20.04 -0.96
N ILE A 21 -1.00 -19.73 -0.55
CA ILE A 21 -2.20 -20.19 -1.25
C ILE A 21 -2.22 -19.69 -2.71
N LEU A 22 -1.92 -18.41 -2.94
CA LEU A 22 -1.88 -17.83 -4.29
C LEU A 22 -0.80 -18.46 -5.16
N THR A 23 0.40 -18.63 -4.61
CA THR A 23 1.55 -19.17 -5.35
C THR A 23 1.29 -20.63 -5.71
N GLU A 24 0.82 -21.45 -4.77
CA GLU A 24 0.47 -22.84 -5.03
C GLU A 24 -0.69 -22.97 -6.03
N GLY A 25 -1.72 -22.13 -5.91
CA GLY A 25 -2.84 -22.10 -6.85
C GLY A 25 -2.39 -21.76 -8.26
N LEU A 26 -1.56 -20.72 -8.42
CA LEU A 26 -0.99 -20.34 -9.71
C LEU A 26 -0.09 -21.44 -10.28
N MET A 27 0.78 -22.04 -9.47
CA MET A 27 1.63 -23.15 -9.92
C MET A 27 0.80 -24.32 -10.45
N LYS A 28 -0.23 -24.74 -9.71
CA LYS A 28 -1.12 -25.85 -10.12
C LYS A 28 -1.89 -25.53 -11.40
N MET A 29 -2.46 -24.32 -11.50
CA MET A 29 -3.24 -23.93 -12.68
C MET A 29 -2.38 -23.84 -13.94
N TYR A 30 -1.18 -23.27 -13.84
CA TYR A 30 -0.31 -23.07 -15.00
C TYR A 30 0.42 -24.36 -15.41
N ALA A 31 0.79 -25.21 -14.43
CA ALA A 31 1.35 -26.54 -14.71
C ALA A 31 0.37 -27.42 -15.49
N ASN A 32 -0.92 -27.44 -15.11
CA ASN A 32 -1.95 -28.19 -15.83
C ASN A 32 -2.16 -27.66 -17.27
N GLY A 33 -1.84 -26.39 -17.51
CA GLY A 33 -1.89 -25.76 -18.83
C GLY A 33 -0.58 -25.82 -19.63
N GLY A 34 0.47 -26.49 -19.13
CA GLY A 34 1.79 -26.57 -19.78
C GLY A 34 2.52 -25.23 -19.89
N ARG A 35 2.21 -24.27 -19.01
CA ARG A 35 2.78 -22.91 -19.04
C ARG A 35 3.57 -22.63 -17.76
N SER A 36 4.54 -21.72 -17.85
CA SER A 36 5.22 -21.18 -16.67
C SER A 36 4.25 -20.29 -15.87
N PRO A 37 4.27 -20.35 -14.53
CA PRO A 37 3.49 -19.44 -13.71
C PRO A 37 3.95 -17.98 -13.92
N PRO A 38 3.04 -17.00 -13.81
CA PRO A 38 3.38 -15.59 -13.98
C PRO A 38 4.13 -15.04 -12.76
N LEU A 39 4.80 -13.91 -12.95
CA LEU A 39 5.36 -13.15 -11.83
C LEU A 39 4.22 -12.58 -10.97
N LEU A 40 4.33 -12.76 -9.65
CA LEU A 40 3.35 -12.28 -8.67
C LEU A 40 3.94 -11.12 -7.88
N THR A 41 3.31 -9.95 -7.98
CA THR A 41 3.57 -8.81 -7.10
C THR A 41 2.42 -8.68 -6.10
N PHE A 42 2.74 -8.61 -4.80
CA PHE A 42 1.77 -8.49 -3.72
C PHE A 42 2.00 -7.18 -2.97
N ILE A 43 1.00 -6.31 -3.02
CA ILE A 43 1.08 -4.95 -2.46
C ILE A 43 0.01 -4.85 -1.37
N VAL A 44 0.44 -4.57 -0.14
CA VAL A 44 -0.48 -4.37 0.99
C VAL A 44 -0.77 -2.90 1.14
N LEU A 45 -2.07 -2.55 1.15
CA LEU A 45 -2.54 -1.20 1.38
C LEU A 45 -2.89 -1.03 2.85
N SER A 46 -2.10 -0.23 3.57
CA SER A 46 -2.36 0.13 4.97
C SER A 46 -2.91 1.55 5.04
N LYS A 47 -4.18 1.69 5.44
CA LYS A 47 -4.85 3.00 5.61
C LYS A 47 -4.71 3.57 7.03
N ARG A 48 -3.71 3.11 7.80
CA ARG A 48 -3.58 3.48 9.23
C ARG A 48 -3.18 4.94 9.44
N VAL A 49 -3.70 5.48 10.55
CA VAL A 49 -4.34 6.82 10.63
C VAL A 49 -3.47 7.89 11.31
N ASN A 50 -2.20 7.60 11.62
CA ASN A 50 -1.37 8.47 12.45
C ASN A 50 -0.21 9.16 11.71
N THR A 51 0.17 8.69 10.51
CA THR A 51 1.20 9.38 9.71
C THR A 51 0.57 10.59 9.04
N ARG A 52 1.03 11.79 9.43
CA ARG A 52 0.63 13.06 8.81
C ARG A 52 1.82 13.64 8.07
N LEU A 53 1.69 13.73 6.75
CA LEU A 53 2.69 14.34 5.89
C LEU A 53 2.32 15.81 5.67
N MET A 54 3.28 16.71 5.89
CA MET A 54 3.11 18.15 5.67
C MET A 54 4.36 18.69 4.97
N MET A 55 4.18 19.58 4.00
CA MET A 55 5.28 20.31 3.38
C MET A 55 5.69 21.49 4.27
N MET A 56 6.99 21.61 4.53
CA MET A 56 7.57 22.73 5.27
C MET A 56 7.85 23.88 4.29
N LYS A 57 6.84 24.71 4.03
CA LYS A 57 6.96 26.02 3.36
C LYS A 57 6.79 27.15 4.38
N MET A 58 6.61 28.40 3.95
CA MET A 58 6.31 29.53 4.86
C MET A 58 5.10 29.25 5.77
N ASN A 59 4.16 28.39 5.33
CA ASN A 59 3.09 27.82 6.13
C ASN A 59 3.04 26.29 5.97
N LEU A 60 2.60 25.58 7.01
CA LEU A 60 2.35 24.12 6.97
C LEU A 60 1.20 23.82 6.00
N GLN A 61 1.48 23.06 4.94
CA GLN A 61 0.50 22.71 3.91
C GLN A 61 0.48 21.20 3.65
N ASN A 62 -0.68 20.69 3.24
CA ASN A 62 -0.80 19.31 2.76
C ASN A 62 -0.02 19.15 1.44
N PRO A 63 0.69 18.03 1.23
CA PRO A 63 1.26 17.70 -0.06
C PRO A 63 0.18 17.60 -1.14
N PRO A 64 0.49 17.93 -2.41
CA PRO A 64 -0.45 17.75 -3.50
C PRO A 64 -0.74 16.26 -3.75
N PRO A 65 -1.91 15.93 -4.33
CA PRO A 65 -2.19 14.58 -4.83
C PRO A 65 -1.09 14.12 -5.80
N GLY A 66 -0.72 12.85 -5.74
CA GLY A 66 0.39 12.27 -6.48
C GLY A 66 1.74 12.36 -5.76
N THR A 67 1.80 12.97 -4.57
CA THR A 67 3.02 12.96 -3.75
C THR A 67 3.31 11.54 -3.27
N ILE A 68 4.50 11.04 -3.60
CA ILE A 68 5.06 9.78 -3.10
C ILE A 68 6.14 10.12 -2.08
N VAL A 69 6.14 9.41 -0.95
CA VAL A 69 7.20 9.48 0.06
C VAL A 69 7.70 8.07 0.32
N ASP A 70 8.93 7.79 -0.11
CA ASP A 70 9.61 6.49 -0.05
C ASP A 70 10.87 6.52 0.83
N GLU A 71 11.29 7.69 1.29
CA GLU A 71 12.48 7.88 2.13
C GLU A 71 12.13 8.36 3.56
N VAL A 72 13.00 8.02 4.53
CA VAL A 72 13.05 8.51 5.93
C VAL A 72 11.93 8.06 6.88
N VAL A 73 10.68 7.96 6.43
CA VAL A 73 9.52 7.48 7.22
C VAL A 73 9.15 6.02 6.95
N THR A 74 9.90 5.39 6.05
CA THR A 74 9.83 3.99 5.65
C THR A 74 10.77 3.15 6.50
N LEU A 75 10.43 1.87 6.71
CA LEU A 75 11.32 0.96 7.45
C LEU A 75 12.36 0.41 6.46
N PRO A 76 13.68 0.52 6.70
CA PRO A 76 14.70 0.07 5.75
C PRO A 76 14.60 -1.42 5.37
N GLU A 77 14.00 -2.22 6.25
CA GLU A 77 13.76 -3.65 6.07
C GLU A 77 12.50 -3.96 5.23
N ARG A 78 11.73 -2.93 4.84
CA ARG A 78 10.47 -3.05 4.11
C ARG A 78 10.51 -2.22 2.84
N TYR A 79 9.93 -2.76 1.77
CA TYR A 79 9.60 -1.98 0.57
C TYR A 79 8.23 -1.33 0.78
N ASP A 80 8.17 -0.28 1.60
CA ASP A 80 6.98 0.54 1.80
C ASP A 80 7.14 1.96 1.25
N PHE A 81 6.01 2.60 0.95
CA PHE A 81 5.94 3.99 0.52
C PHE A 81 4.59 4.56 0.91
N TYR A 82 4.52 5.88 1.08
CA TYR A 82 3.28 6.61 1.24
C TYR A 82 2.90 7.27 -0.08
N LEU A 83 1.61 7.19 -0.44
CA LEU A 83 1.04 7.88 -1.59
C LEU A 83 -0.12 8.75 -1.14
N ILE A 84 -0.03 10.06 -1.39
CA ILE A 84 -1.15 10.98 -1.22
C ILE A 84 -2.01 10.93 -2.48
N SER A 85 -3.13 10.20 -2.43
CA SER A 85 -3.97 9.97 -3.61
C SER A 85 -5.02 11.07 -3.89
N CYS A 86 -5.43 11.84 -2.89
CA CYS A 86 -6.51 12.82 -3.01
C CYS A 86 -6.20 14.08 -2.17
N ALA A 87 -6.70 15.24 -2.60
CA ALA A 87 -6.50 16.50 -1.88
C ALA A 87 -7.46 16.57 -0.69
N ALA A 88 -6.96 16.92 0.48
CA ALA A 88 -7.85 17.27 1.60
C ALA A 88 -8.44 18.66 1.36
N ARG A 89 -9.77 18.74 1.22
CA ARG A 89 -10.52 20.00 1.11
C ARG A 89 -10.58 20.79 2.43
N GLN A 90 -10.38 20.13 3.59
CA GLN A 90 -10.35 20.77 4.91
C GLN A 90 -9.59 19.89 5.93
N GLY A 91 -8.72 20.50 6.76
CA GLY A 91 -7.86 19.80 7.74
C GLY A 91 -6.54 19.24 7.17
N THR A 92 -5.70 18.66 8.02
CA THR A 92 -4.48 17.94 7.60
C THR A 92 -4.85 16.60 6.95
N VAL A 93 -4.16 16.20 5.88
CA VAL A 93 -4.30 14.87 5.26
C VAL A 93 -3.87 13.81 6.28
N SER A 94 -4.82 13.37 7.10
CA SER A 94 -4.66 12.28 8.07
C SER A 94 -5.42 11.03 7.63
N ARG A 95 -6.06 11.09 6.46
CA ARG A 95 -6.91 10.03 5.93
C ARG A 95 -6.60 9.89 4.46
N VAL A 96 -6.09 8.72 4.07
CA VAL A 96 -6.12 8.26 2.69
C VAL A 96 -7.60 8.16 2.31
N PRO A 97 -8.19 9.06 1.52
CA PRO A 97 -9.59 8.95 1.16
C PRO A 97 -9.64 7.89 0.07
N THR A 98 -10.20 6.72 0.36
CA THR A 98 -10.48 5.72 -0.68
C THR A 98 -11.77 5.96 -1.44
N THR A 99 -12.18 7.22 -1.47
CA THR A 99 -13.29 7.70 -2.29
C THR A 99 -13.00 9.16 -2.59
N CYS A 100 -12.37 9.44 -3.73
CA CYS A 100 -12.59 10.72 -4.39
C CYS A 100 -13.95 10.56 -5.10
N SER A 101 -15.04 10.94 -4.43
CA SER A 101 -16.33 11.11 -5.11
C SER A 101 -16.23 12.39 -5.95
N GLY A 102 -16.27 12.22 -7.27
CA GLY A 102 -16.55 13.30 -8.22
C GLY A 102 -18.00 13.76 -8.14
#